data_AF-A0AAV2IS05-F1
#
_entry.id   AF-A0AAV2IS05-F1
#
_cell.length_a   1.000
_cell.length_b   1.000
_cell.length_c   1.000
_cell.angle_alpha   90.00
_cell.angle_beta   90.00
_cell.angle_gamma   90.00
#
_symmetry.space_group_name_H-M   'P 1'
#
loop_
_entity.id
_entity.type
_entity.pdbx_description
1 polymer ?
#
loop_
_entity_poly.entity_id
_entity_poly.type
_entity_poly.pdbx_seq_one_letter_code
_entity_poly.pdbx_strand_id
1 'polypeptide(L)'
;IGTWSDDGAQALILLNTLLECDKFDAAHFAEGLVDWYDKGFMAVGGIVFDVGIQTANAIRELKRGTEPLLAGGKDEYSNGNGALMRVLPLALWHQGSDSELIADAFAQSAVTHAHLRSKLCCALYCLWARRILQNVENPWESAVETLYRIFPEGTIEHTEFETRIFPKEAIYDVNGSGYVVSSLQASRWANNNQSYEETVKAAISLGEDTDTTACIAGGIAGIKFGLEAIPNRW
;
A
#
# COMPACT_ATOMS: atom_id res chain seq x y z
N ILE A 1 7.71 22.26 -10.53
CA ILE A 1 7.86 21.67 -9.18
C ILE A 1 6.57 20.95 -8.90
N GLY A 2 6.58 19.61 -8.88
CA GLY A 2 5.44 18.81 -8.46
C GLY A 2 5.21 18.91 -6.95
N THR A 3 3.99 18.59 -6.51
CA THR A 3 3.62 18.43 -5.10
C THR A 3 3.07 17.02 -4.91
N TRP A 4 2.99 16.57 -3.66
CA TRP A 4 2.57 15.22 -3.30
C TRP A 4 1.67 15.28 -2.07
N SER A 5 0.67 14.40 -2.03
CA SER A 5 -0.43 14.36 -1.06
C SER A 5 -0.10 13.47 0.14
N ASP A 6 -1.11 12.90 0.78
CA ASP A 6 -0.98 12.04 1.93
C ASP A 6 -0.32 10.69 1.62
N ASP A 7 -0.42 10.18 0.39
CA ASP A 7 0.22 8.92 -0.04
C ASP A 7 1.70 8.86 0.35
N GLY A 8 2.46 9.83 -0.15
CA GLY A 8 3.90 9.81 0.03
C GLY A 8 4.33 10.39 1.37
N ALA A 9 3.57 11.30 1.98
CA ALA A 9 3.82 11.71 3.36
C ALA A 9 3.72 10.49 4.30
N GLN A 10 2.67 9.68 4.17
CA GLN A 10 2.50 8.46 4.96
C GLN A 10 3.53 7.38 4.61
N ALA A 11 3.95 7.26 3.34
CA ALA A 11 5.04 6.37 2.96
C ALA A 11 6.38 6.80 3.62
N LEU A 12 6.67 8.10 3.68
CA LEU A 12 7.86 8.60 4.40
C LEU A 12 7.78 8.33 5.89
N ILE A 13 6.62 8.45 6.51
CA ILE A 13 6.44 8.15 7.95
C ILE A 13 6.70 6.66 8.22
N LEU A 14 6.23 5.78 7.33
CA LEU A 14 6.53 4.35 7.41
C LEU A 14 8.03 4.10 7.26
N LEU A 15 8.67 4.70 6.25
CA LEU A 15 10.12 4.58 6.05
C LEU A 15 10.91 5.11 7.27
N ASN A 16 10.53 6.26 7.80
CA ASN A 16 11.13 6.84 9.00
C ASN A 16 11.02 5.89 10.20
N THR A 17 9.88 5.23 10.37
CA THR A 17 9.71 4.22 11.42
C THR A 17 10.68 3.06 11.24
N LEU A 18 10.78 2.51 10.03
CA LEU A 18 11.67 1.39 9.74
C LEU A 18 13.14 1.73 9.98
N LEU A 19 13.55 2.96 9.64
CA LEU A 19 14.93 3.41 9.82
C LEU A 19 15.27 3.76 11.27
N GLU A 20 14.39 4.44 11.99
CA GLU A 20 14.65 4.87 13.38
C GLU A 20 14.51 3.72 14.38
N CYS A 21 13.59 2.78 14.13
CA CYS A 21 13.33 1.67 15.04
C CYS A 21 14.06 0.36 14.66
N ASP A 22 14.65 0.27 13.47
CA ASP A 22 15.25 -0.95 12.89
C ASP A 22 14.28 -2.15 12.85
N LYS A 23 12.97 -1.86 12.77
CA LYS A 23 11.85 -2.80 12.66
C LYS A 23 10.57 -2.01 12.35
N PHE A 24 9.49 -2.70 11.97
CA PHE A 24 8.17 -2.08 12.07
C PHE A 24 7.77 -1.94 13.54
N ASP A 25 7.62 -0.69 13.99
CA ASP A 25 7.10 -0.36 15.32
C ASP A 25 5.77 0.38 15.18
N ALA A 26 4.67 -0.28 15.57
CA ALA A 26 3.33 0.25 15.37
C ALA A 26 3.06 1.53 16.18
N ALA A 27 3.71 1.69 17.35
CA ALA A 27 3.54 2.87 18.18
C ALA A 27 4.25 4.07 17.57
N HIS A 28 5.50 3.89 17.13
CA HIS A 28 6.25 4.94 16.44
C HIS A 28 5.58 5.35 15.12
N PHE A 29 5.08 4.38 14.36
CA PHE A 29 4.33 4.67 13.12
C PHE A 29 3.05 5.46 13.41
N ALA A 30 2.28 5.06 14.43
CA ALA A 30 1.07 5.77 14.85
C ALA A 30 1.35 7.20 15.32
N GLU A 31 2.42 7.41 16.10
CA GLU A 31 2.86 8.74 16.53
C GLU A 31 3.20 9.62 15.32
N GLY A 32 3.95 9.07 14.36
CA GLY A 32 4.28 9.78 13.11
C GLY A 32 3.04 10.18 12.30
N LEU A 33 2.01 9.31 12.24
CA LEU A 33 0.73 9.64 11.58
C LEU A 33 -0.03 10.76 12.30
N VAL A 34 -0.04 10.75 13.63
CA VAL A 34 -0.66 11.81 14.44
C VAL A 34 0.09 13.13 14.25
N ASP A 35 1.42 13.10 14.27
CA ASP A 35 2.27 14.27 14.05
C ASP A 35 2.16 14.81 12.63
N TRP A 36 2.01 13.95 11.64
CA TRP A 36 1.66 14.36 10.28
C TRP A 36 0.34 15.11 10.26
N TYR A 37 -0.72 14.51 10.81
CA TYR A 37 -2.07 15.07 10.78
C TYR A 37 -2.18 16.41 11.54
N ASP A 38 -1.50 16.55 12.68
CA ASP A 38 -1.60 17.76 13.52
C ASP A 38 -0.57 18.83 13.16
N LYS A 39 0.62 18.46 12.67
CA LYS A 39 1.78 19.36 12.54
C LYS A 39 2.39 19.38 11.14
N GLY A 40 1.91 18.56 10.20
CA GLY A 40 2.48 18.45 8.86
C GLY A 40 3.83 17.74 8.81
N PHE A 41 4.15 16.89 9.80
CA PHE A 41 5.36 16.06 9.77
C PHE A 41 5.44 15.23 8.47
N MET A 42 6.57 15.31 7.75
CA MET A 42 6.79 14.67 6.44
C MET A 42 5.82 15.10 5.31
N ALA A 43 4.93 16.06 5.55
CA ALA A 43 4.08 16.63 4.51
C ALA A 43 4.86 17.61 3.63
N VAL A 44 4.51 17.69 2.35
CA VAL A 44 5.09 18.67 1.43
C VAL A 44 4.88 20.09 1.96
N GLY A 45 5.97 20.82 2.17
CA GLY A 45 5.91 22.17 2.74
C GLY A 45 5.30 22.27 4.15
N GLY A 46 5.14 21.14 4.86
CA GLY A 46 4.50 21.08 6.17
C GLY A 46 2.98 21.29 6.14
N ILE A 47 2.33 21.13 4.98
CA ILE A 47 0.89 21.36 4.82
C ILE A 47 0.17 20.03 4.61
N VAL A 48 -0.80 19.74 5.49
CA VAL A 48 -1.65 18.55 5.38
C VAL A 48 -2.85 18.86 4.49
N PHE A 49 -3.07 18.02 3.49
CA PHE A 49 -4.29 18.00 2.68
C PHE A 49 -4.56 16.55 2.24
N ASP A 50 -5.72 16.32 1.63
CA ASP A 50 -6.16 15.02 1.09
C ASP A 50 -6.32 13.87 2.09
N VAL A 51 -6.56 14.17 3.37
CA VAL A 51 -6.70 13.09 4.35
C VAL A 51 -7.98 12.28 4.13
N GLY A 52 -7.81 11.02 3.73
CA GLY A 52 -8.93 10.07 3.61
C GLY A 52 -9.72 9.89 4.91
N ILE A 53 -11.04 9.72 4.81
CA ILE A 53 -11.96 9.63 5.97
C ILE A 53 -11.57 8.51 6.94
N GLN A 54 -11.20 7.33 6.41
CA GLN A 54 -10.81 6.17 7.22
C GLN A 54 -9.50 6.42 7.99
N THR A 55 -8.50 7.00 7.32
CA THR A 55 -7.25 7.45 7.94
C THR A 55 -7.53 8.48 9.04
N ALA A 56 -8.32 9.52 8.76
CA ALA A 56 -8.67 10.54 9.74
C ALA A 56 -9.43 9.97 10.95
N ASN A 57 -10.31 8.99 10.74
CA ASN A 57 -11.02 8.31 11.82
C ASN A 57 -10.05 7.52 12.71
N ALA A 58 -9.15 6.73 12.13
CA ALA A 58 -8.16 5.97 12.88
C ALA A 58 -7.20 6.87 13.67
N ILE A 59 -6.71 7.97 13.06
CA ILE A 59 -5.89 8.97 13.76
C ILE A 59 -6.64 9.58 14.95
N ARG A 60 -7.95 9.83 14.81
CA ARG A 60 -8.78 10.28 15.95
C ARG A 60 -8.87 9.23 17.07
N GLU A 61 -8.91 7.94 16.75
CA GLU A 61 -8.85 6.86 17.74
C GLU A 61 -7.47 6.78 18.42
N LEU A 62 -6.38 6.88 17.66
CA LEU A 62 -5.01 6.95 18.22
C LEU A 62 -4.88 8.11 19.21
N LYS A 63 -5.40 9.29 18.86
CA LYS A 63 -5.42 10.47 19.74
C LYS A 63 -6.27 10.29 20.99
N ARG A 64 -7.21 9.34 21.01
CA ARG A 64 -7.99 8.95 22.20
C ARG A 64 -7.28 7.90 23.06
N GLY A 65 -6.11 7.42 22.64
CA GLY A 65 -5.32 6.41 23.33
C GLY A 65 -5.65 4.97 22.94
N THR A 66 -6.38 4.75 21.84
CA THR A 66 -6.59 3.40 21.29
C THR A 66 -5.24 2.80 20.88
N GLU A 67 -5.00 1.54 21.25
CA GLU A 67 -3.78 0.82 20.86
C GLU A 67 -3.61 0.83 19.33
N PRO A 68 -2.40 1.11 18.80
CA PRO A 68 -2.20 1.28 17.36
C PRO A 68 -2.79 0.18 16.48
N LEU A 69 -2.56 -1.09 16.82
CA LEU A 69 -3.03 -2.22 16.01
C LEU A 69 -4.55 -2.45 16.07
N LEU A 70 -5.25 -1.71 16.94
CA LEU A 70 -6.71 -1.77 17.13
C LEU A 70 -7.43 -0.51 16.62
N ALA A 71 -6.70 0.51 16.16
CA ALA A 71 -7.27 1.80 15.77
C ALA A 71 -7.95 1.79 14.40
N GLY A 72 -7.50 0.93 13.48
CA GLY A 72 -8.02 0.88 12.12
C GLY A 72 -9.44 0.30 12.01
N GLY A 73 -10.21 0.81 11.05
CA GLY A 73 -11.54 0.29 10.73
C GLY A 73 -11.47 -1.17 10.26
N LYS A 74 -12.40 -2.01 10.73
CA LYS A 74 -12.42 -3.47 10.48
C LYS A 74 -13.70 -3.99 9.83
N ASP A 75 -14.62 -3.12 9.48
CA ASP A 75 -15.87 -3.47 8.82
C ASP A 75 -15.73 -3.53 7.28
N GLU A 76 -16.73 -4.07 6.61
CA GLU A 76 -16.75 -4.25 5.16
C GLU A 76 -16.58 -2.93 4.38
N TYR A 77 -16.94 -1.81 4.99
CA TYR A 77 -16.82 -0.47 4.40
C TYR A 77 -15.48 0.19 4.72
N SER A 78 -14.59 -0.46 5.46
CA SER A 78 -13.26 0.02 5.88
C SER A 78 -12.13 -0.42 4.93
N ASN A 79 -12.43 -0.49 3.63
CA ASN A 79 -11.54 -1.06 2.59
C ASN A 79 -11.03 -0.02 1.58
N GLY A 80 -10.77 1.21 2.03
CA GLY A 80 -10.04 2.20 1.26
C GLY A 80 -8.58 1.80 1.03
N ASN A 81 -7.96 2.41 0.03
CA ASN A 81 -6.58 2.17 -0.41
C ASN A 81 -5.51 2.88 0.44
N GLY A 82 -5.89 3.65 1.47
CA GLY A 82 -4.96 4.47 2.26
C GLY A 82 -3.84 3.70 2.97
N ALA A 83 -4.05 2.41 3.28
CA ALA A 83 -2.97 1.55 3.79
C ALA A 83 -2.06 0.99 2.69
N LEU A 84 -2.61 0.76 1.49
CA LEU A 84 -1.88 0.20 0.36
C LEU A 84 -0.93 1.23 -0.26
N MET A 85 -1.37 2.47 -0.40
CA MET A 85 -0.60 3.54 -1.04
C MET A 85 0.76 3.82 -0.39
N ARG A 86 0.86 3.56 0.92
CA ARG A 86 2.06 3.86 1.72
C ARG A 86 2.97 2.67 2.00
N VAL A 87 2.60 1.45 1.57
CA VAL A 87 3.22 0.21 2.10
C VAL A 87 4.57 -0.13 1.48
N LEU A 88 4.91 0.43 0.32
CA LEU A 88 6.12 0.11 -0.45
C LEU A 88 7.44 0.09 0.37
N PRO A 89 7.70 1.01 1.32
CA PRO A 89 8.91 1.00 2.13
C PRO A 89 9.21 -0.33 2.82
N LEU A 90 8.18 -1.09 3.24
CA LEU A 90 8.37 -2.43 3.82
C LEU A 90 9.05 -3.38 2.83
N ALA A 91 8.64 -3.38 1.57
CA ALA A 91 9.21 -4.26 0.56
C ALA A 91 10.67 -3.90 0.22
N LEU A 92 11.02 -2.60 0.31
CA LEU A 92 12.36 -2.09 0.04
C LEU A 92 13.33 -2.35 1.20
N TRP A 93 12.85 -2.25 2.44
CA TRP A 93 13.67 -2.33 3.64
C TRP A 93 13.84 -3.77 4.16
N HIS A 94 12.75 -4.56 4.17
CA HIS A 94 12.68 -5.82 4.90
C HIS A 94 13.57 -6.94 4.32
N GLN A 95 14.45 -7.51 5.16
CA GLN A 95 15.37 -8.60 4.80
C GLN A 95 14.96 -9.99 5.29
N GLY A 96 13.95 -10.09 6.16
CA GLY A 96 13.42 -11.38 6.63
C GLY A 96 12.56 -12.14 5.60
N SER A 97 11.95 -13.21 6.06
CA SER A 97 11.08 -14.11 5.30
C SER A 97 9.83 -13.43 4.72
N ASP A 98 9.12 -14.15 3.85
CA ASP A 98 7.83 -13.71 3.33
C ASP A 98 6.77 -13.62 4.43
N SER A 99 6.78 -14.54 5.39
CA SER A 99 5.83 -14.52 6.51
C SER A 99 6.03 -13.30 7.41
N GLU A 100 7.28 -12.89 7.66
CA GLU A 100 7.59 -11.69 8.44
C GLU A 100 7.15 -10.42 7.68
N LEU A 101 7.40 -10.33 6.36
CA LEU A 101 6.94 -9.19 5.56
C LEU A 101 5.42 -9.08 5.53
N ILE A 102 4.71 -10.21 5.44
CA ILE A 102 3.25 -10.25 5.48
C ILE A 102 2.75 -9.77 6.85
N ALA A 103 3.40 -10.21 7.94
CA ALA A 103 3.03 -9.78 9.29
C ALA A 103 3.18 -8.26 9.46
N ASP A 104 4.28 -7.68 8.99
CA ASP A 104 4.49 -6.22 9.05
C ASP A 104 3.53 -5.46 8.12
N ALA A 105 3.23 -5.99 6.92
CA ALA A 105 2.23 -5.41 6.03
C ALA A 105 0.82 -5.43 6.66
N PHE A 106 0.48 -6.51 7.37
CA PHE A 106 -0.78 -6.60 8.13
C PHE A 106 -0.80 -5.59 9.29
N ALA A 107 0.32 -5.46 10.00
CA ALA A 107 0.44 -4.59 11.15
C ALA A 107 0.36 -3.10 10.77
N GLN A 108 1.09 -2.65 9.74
CA GLN A 108 1.00 -1.26 9.27
C GLN A 108 -0.39 -0.91 8.74
N SER A 109 -1.04 -1.87 8.07
CA SER A 109 -2.41 -1.69 7.59
C SER A 109 -3.34 -1.51 8.79
N ALA A 110 -3.23 -2.37 9.80
CA ALA A 110 -4.08 -2.35 11.00
C ALA A 110 -4.13 -1.02 11.75
N VAL A 111 -3.08 -0.21 11.66
CA VAL A 111 -3.02 1.12 12.29
C VAL A 111 -4.13 2.05 11.78
N THR A 112 -4.62 1.87 10.55
CA THR A 112 -5.68 2.72 9.98
C THR A 112 -6.78 1.95 9.25
N HIS A 113 -6.43 0.83 8.62
CA HIS A 113 -7.31 -0.04 7.84
C HIS A 113 -7.08 -1.49 8.30
N ALA A 114 -7.84 -1.90 9.32
CA ALA A 114 -7.69 -3.21 9.97
C ALA A 114 -8.48 -4.34 9.32
N HIS A 115 -9.34 -4.02 8.34
CA HIS A 115 -10.08 -5.03 7.59
C HIS A 115 -9.13 -5.99 6.85
N LEU A 116 -9.45 -7.28 6.86
CA LEU A 116 -8.59 -8.34 6.35
C LEU A 116 -8.22 -8.15 4.88
N ARG A 117 -9.17 -7.65 4.08
CA ARG A 117 -8.94 -7.36 2.65
C ARG A 117 -7.83 -6.33 2.44
N SER A 118 -7.84 -5.22 3.18
CA SER A 118 -6.81 -4.19 3.08
C SER A 118 -5.43 -4.73 3.46
N LYS A 119 -5.37 -5.54 4.53
CA LYS A 119 -4.16 -6.24 4.98
C LYS A 119 -3.60 -7.18 3.90
N LEU A 120 -4.46 -8.01 3.31
CA LEU A 120 -4.08 -8.94 2.24
C LEU A 120 -3.60 -8.21 0.98
N CYS A 121 -4.25 -7.11 0.59
CA CYS A 121 -3.79 -6.29 -0.54
C CYS A 121 -2.42 -5.68 -0.28
N CYS A 122 -2.17 -5.15 0.93
CA CYS A 122 -0.87 -4.66 1.34
C CYS A 122 0.21 -5.75 1.26
N ALA A 123 -0.08 -6.93 1.82
CA ALA A 123 0.81 -8.08 1.79
C ALA A 123 1.13 -8.53 0.36
N LEU A 124 0.11 -8.66 -0.50
CA LEU A 124 0.30 -9.03 -1.91
C LEU A 124 1.17 -8.01 -2.64
N TYR A 125 0.91 -6.71 -2.44
CA TYR A 125 1.71 -5.66 -3.06
C TYR A 125 3.18 -5.71 -2.62
N CYS A 126 3.45 -5.90 -1.32
CA CYS A 126 4.81 -6.03 -0.82
C CYS A 126 5.54 -7.26 -1.37
N LEU A 127 4.85 -8.41 -1.43
CA LEU A 127 5.41 -9.62 -2.05
C LEU A 127 5.69 -9.39 -3.53
N TRP A 128 4.77 -8.77 -4.27
CA TRP A 128 4.96 -8.46 -5.68
C TRP A 128 6.19 -7.57 -5.90
N ALA A 129 6.32 -6.48 -5.14
CA ALA A 129 7.49 -5.61 -5.15
C ALA A 129 8.78 -6.37 -4.84
N ARG A 130 8.78 -7.21 -3.78
CA ARG A 130 9.91 -8.08 -3.42
C ARG A 130 10.32 -9.01 -4.56
N ARG A 131 9.36 -9.66 -5.23
CA ARG A 131 9.65 -10.58 -6.33
C ARG A 131 10.28 -9.88 -7.53
N ILE A 132 9.89 -8.63 -7.81
CA ILE A 132 10.55 -7.82 -8.83
C ILE A 132 11.99 -7.51 -8.42
N LEU A 133 12.23 -7.08 -7.17
CA LEU A 133 13.59 -6.84 -6.64
C LEU A 133 14.47 -8.09 -6.71
N GLN A 134 13.87 -9.27 -6.52
CA GLN A 134 14.53 -10.57 -6.61
C GLN A 134 14.70 -11.08 -8.05
N ASN A 135 14.26 -10.33 -9.07
CA ASN A 135 14.28 -10.72 -10.49
C ASN A 135 13.57 -12.06 -10.76
N VAL A 136 12.47 -12.33 -10.07
CA VAL A 136 11.63 -13.51 -10.33
C VAL A 136 10.88 -13.31 -11.65
N GLU A 137 10.87 -14.34 -12.53
CA GLU A 137 10.32 -14.28 -13.89
C GLU A 137 8.83 -13.86 -13.92
N ASN A 138 8.01 -14.48 -13.07
CA ASN A 138 6.58 -14.20 -12.94
C ASN A 138 6.28 -13.66 -11.53
N PRO A 139 6.59 -12.37 -11.25
CA PRO A 139 6.65 -11.87 -9.89
C PRO A 139 5.27 -11.76 -9.23
N TRP A 140 4.22 -11.48 -10.01
CA TRP A 140 2.85 -11.44 -9.49
C TRP A 140 2.36 -12.83 -9.12
N GLU A 141 2.49 -13.79 -10.05
CA GLU A 141 2.06 -15.17 -9.86
C GLU A 141 2.79 -15.82 -8.67
N SER A 142 4.10 -15.57 -8.54
CA SER A 142 4.89 -16.04 -7.39
C SER A 142 4.43 -15.42 -6.07
N ALA A 143 4.02 -14.15 -6.06
CA ALA A 143 3.47 -13.49 -4.87
C ALA A 143 2.12 -14.10 -4.47
N VAL A 144 1.24 -14.37 -5.44
CA VAL A 144 -0.05 -15.06 -5.25
C VAL A 144 0.15 -16.47 -4.70
N GLU A 145 1.04 -17.26 -5.30
CA GLU A 145 1.37 -18.62 -4.83
C GLU A 145 1.93 -18.62 -3.40
N THR A 146 2.69 -17.59 -3.04
CA THR A 146 3.22 -17.42 -1.69
C THR A 146 2.09 -17.19 -0.67
N LEU A 147 1.09 -16.37 -1.00
CA LEU A 147 -0.08 -16.19 -0.15
C LEU A 147 -0.88 -17.48 0.00
N TYR A 148 -1.11 -18.24 -1.08
CA TYR A 148 -1.80 -19.54 -0.98
C TYR A 148 -1.05 -20.56 -0.12
N ARG A 149 0.29 -20.54 -0.16
CA ARG A 149 1.12 -21.42 0.68
C ARG A 149 1.04 -21.04 2.16
N ILE A 150 1.02 -19.75 2.48
CA ILE A 150 0.97 -19.25 3.86
C ILE A 150 -0.45 -19.32 4.43
N PHE A 151 -1.46 -19.08 3.60
CA PHE A 151 -2.87 -19.14 3.91
C PHE A 151 -3.54 -20.25 3.07
N PRO A 152 -3.41 -21.52 3.51
CA PRO A 152 -3.99 -22.65 2.78
C PRO A 152 -5.53 -22.62 2.82
N GLU A 153 -6.13 -23.45 1.96
CA GLU A 153 -7.58 -23.62 1.87
C GLU A 153 -8.20 -23.92 3.25
N GLY A 154 -9.33 -23.28 3.54
CA GLY A 154 -10.03 -23.37 4.82
C GLY A 154 -9.69 -22.26 5.82
N THR A 155 -8.69 -21.42 5.55
CA THR A 155 -8.44 -20.19 6.32
C THR A 155 -9.37 -19.04 5.88
N ILE A 156 -9.60 -18.08 6.78
CA ILE A 156 -10.40 -16.89 6.45
C ILE A 156 -9.69 -16.01 5.43
N GLU A 157 -8.36 -15.97 5.49
CA GLU A 157 -7.47 -15.27 4.57
C GLU A 157 -7.58 -15.83 3.17
N HIS A 158 -7.52 -17.16 3.04
CA HIS A 158 -7.72 -17.83 1.75
C HIS A 158 -9.09 -17.52 1.16
N THR A 159 -10.15 -17.60 1.97
CA THR A 159 -11.52 -17.31 1.54
C THR A 159 -11.66 -15.86 1.08
N GLU A 160 -11.17 -14.90 1.86
CA GLU A 160 -11.23 -13.47 1.51
C GLU A 160 -10.42 -13.19 0.23
N PHE A 161 -9.25 -13.81 0.11
CA PHE A 161 -8.38 -13.66 -1.06
C PHE A 161 -9.05 -14.20 -2.33
N GLU A 162 -9.53 -15.44 -2.33
CA GLU A 162 -10.16 -16.05 -3.51
C GLU A 162 -11.52 -15.42 -3.86
N THR A 163 -12.24 -14.84 -2.91
CA THR A 163 -13.60 -14.31 -3.19
C THR A 163 -13.64 -12.82 -3.48
N ARG A 164 -12.70 -12.04 -2.95
CA ARG A 164 -12.75 -10.56 -3.03
C ARG A 164 -11.55 -9.92 -3.72
N ILE A 165 -10.36 -10.52 -3.63
CA ILE A 165 -9.11 -9.90 -4.11
C ILE A 165 -8.65 -10.51 -5.44
N PHE A 166 -8.66 -11.84 -5.50
CA PHE A 166 -8.23 -12.61 -6.66
C PHE A 166 -9.20 -13.75 -7.07
N PRO A 167 -10.50 -13.49 -7.30
CA PRO A 167 -11.42 -14.49 -7.86
C PRO A 167 -10.98 -15.08 -9.20
N LYS A 168 -11.00 -16.43 -9.27
CA LYS A 168 -10.53 -17.25 -10.41
C LYS A 168 -11.19 -16.90 -11.75
N GLU A 169 -12.45 -16.47 -11.74
CA GLU A 169 -13.24 -16.16 -12.94
C GLU A 169 -13.56 -14.67 -13.08
N ALA A 170 -12.92 -13.80 -12.29
CA ALA A 170 -13.25 -12.39 -12.32
C ALA A 170 -12.66 -11.68 -13.53
N ILE A 171 -13.53 -10.99 -14.25
CA ILE A 171 -13.16 -9.88 -15.11
C ILE A 171 -13.15 -8.64 -14.21
N TYR A 172 -11.95 -8.13 -13.91
CA TYR A 172 -11.83 -6.87 -13.19
C TYR A 172 -12.18 -5.73 -14.13
N ASP A 173 -13.18 -4.94 -13.73
CA ASP A 173 -13.36 -3.62 -14.30
C ASP A 173 -12.23 -2.73 -13.77
N VAL A 174 -11.27 -2.41 -14.64
CA VAL A 174 -10.10 -1.63 -14.27
C VAL A 174 -10.51 -0.16 -14.22
N ASN A 175 -10.56 0.39 -13.01
CA ASN A 175 -10.91 1.79 -12.74
C ASN A 175 -9.99 2.37 -11.65
N GLY A 176 -9.99 3.69 -11.51
CA GLY A 176 -9.20 4.40 -10.51
C GLY A 176 -9.92 4.56 -9.18
N SER A 177 -10.80 3.63 -8.78
CA SER A 177 -11.56 3.76 -7.54
C SER A 177 -10.66 3.70 -6.30
N GLY A 178 -11.05 4.42 -5.24
CA GLY A 178 -10.40 4.39 -3.92
C GLY A 178 -10.55 3.08 -3.14
N TYR A 179 -11.22 2.07 -3.72
CA TYR A 179 -11.32 0.74 -3.14
C TYR A 179 -10.01 -0.04 -3.31
N VAL A 180 -9.49 -0.58 -2.21
CA VAL A 180 -8.14 -1.19 -2.17
C VAL A 180 -7.89 -2.28 -3.22
N VAL A 181 -8.89 -3.11 -3.54
CA VAL A 181 -8.74 -4.14 -4.57
C VAL A 181 -8.69 -3.52 -5.96
N SER A 182 -9.55 -2.54 -6.24
CA SER A 182 -9.54 -1.80 -7.51
C SER A 182 -8.19 -1.12 -7.71
N SER A 183 -7.67 -0.40 -6.71
CA SER A 183 -6.38 0.28 -6.84
C SER A 183 -5.20 -0.69 -7.04
N LEU A 184 -5.23 -1.87 -6.40
CA LEU A 184 -4.21 -2.90 -6.63
C LEU A 184 -4.28 -3.47 -8.06
N GLN A 185 -5.47 -3.78 -8.56
CA GLN A 185 -5.66 -4.31 -9.92
C GLN A 185 -5.35 -3.25 -10.98
N ALA A 186 -5.71 -1.99 -10.74
CA ALA A 186 -5.34 -0.85 -11.57
C ALA A 186 -3.83 -0.67 -11.66
N SER A 187 -3.12 -0.76 -10.52
CA SER A 187 -1.65 -0.75 -10.49
C SER A 187 -1.05 -1.90 -11.31
N ARG A 188 -1.57 -3.13 -11.15
CA ARG A 188 -1.15 -4.28 -11.95
C ARG A 188 -1.36 -4.05 -13.44
N TRP A 189 -2.54 -3.58 -13.83
CA TRP A 189 -2.87 -3.27 -15.22
C TRP A 189 -1.95 -2.20 -15.82
N ALA A 190 -1.73 -1.09 -15.09
CA ALA A 190 -0.87 0.00 -15.53
C ALA A 190 0.60 -0.45 -15.70
N ASN A 191 1.05 -1.41 -14.89
CA ASN A 191 2.39 -1.98 -14.96
C ASN A 191 2.61 -2.97 -16.13
N ASN A 192 1.60 -3.20 -17.00
CA ASN A 192 1.80 -3.90 -18.28
C ASN A 192 2.46 -3.02 -19.36
N ASN A 193 2.57 -1.71 -19.11
CA ASN A 193 3.30 -0.79 -19.99
C ASN A 193 4.82 -0.98 -19.89
N GLN A 194 5.56 -0.41 -20.86
CA GLN A 194 6.98 -0.70 -21.10
C GLN A 194 7.94 0.38 -20.56
N SER A 195 7.41 1.43 -19.93
CA SER A 195 8.20 2.49 -19.32
C SER A 195 7.53 3.06 -18.07
N TYR A 196 8.32 3.69 -17.20
CA TYR A 196 7.83 4.37 -16.01
C TYR A 196 6.75 5.40 -16.36
N GLU A 197 7.04 6.22 -17.37
CA GLU A 197 6.12 7.29 -17.79
C GLU A 197 4.79 6.74 -18.32
N GLU A 198 4.82 5.72 -19.17
CA GLU A 198 3.61 5.11 -19.70
C GLU A 198 2.79 4.47 -18.58
N THR A 199 3.42 3.79 -17.62
CA THR A 199 2.73 3.20 -16.47
C THR A 199 2.03 4.27 -15.63
N VAL A 200 2.72 5.35 -15.26
CA VAL A 200 2.13 6.42 -14.45
C VAL A 200 1.01 7.12 -15.21
N LYS A 201 1.18 7.41 -16.51
CA LYS A 201 0.12 8.01 -17.34
C LYS A 201 -1.10 7.09 -17.49
N ALA A 202 -0.88 5.79 -17.66
CA ALA A 202 -1.96 4.81 -17.74
C ALA A 202 -2.75 4.78 -16.43
N ALA A 203 -2.08 4.75 -15.29
CA ALA A 203 -2.72 4.82 -13.97
C ALA A 203 -3.57 6.09 -13.80
N ILE A 204 -3.04 7.26 -14.16
CA ILE A 204 -3.78 8.54 -14.10
C ILE A 204 -5.01 8.52 -15.03
N SER A 205 -4.90 7.88 -16.20
CA SER A 205 -5.99 7.86 -17.18
C SER A 205 -7.24 7.13 -16.73
N LEU A 206 -7.16 6.32 -15.66
CA LEU A 206 -8.30 5.61 -15.08
C LEU A 206 -9.27 6.53 -14.31
N GLY A 207 -8.89 7.79 -14.05
CA GLY A 207 -9.74 8.76 -13.37
C GLY A 207 -9.96 8.48 -11.88
N GLU A 208 -10.98 9.11 -11.30
CA GLU A 208 -11.34 8.98 -9.88
C GLU A 208 -10.17 9.32 -8.92
N ASP A 209 -9.63 8.34 -8.20
CA ASP A 209 -8.54 8.46 -7.24
C ASP A 209 -7.18 8.32 -7.96
N THR A 210 -6.90 9.33 -8.80
CA THR A 210 -5.78 9.29 -9.74
C THR A 210 -4.41 9.37 -9.09
N ASP A 211 -4.28 10.15 -8.02
CA ASP A 211 -3.06 10.30 -7.25
C ASP A 211 -2.69 9.00 -6.55
N THR A 212 -3.63 8.34 -5.88
CA THR A 212 -3.36 7.06 -5.22
C THR A 212 -3.06 5.95 -6.22
N THR A 213 -3.84 5.87 -7.30
CA THR A 213 -3.62 4.86 -8.35
C THR A 213 -2.24 5.05 -9.01
N ALA A 214 -1.84 6.30 -9.28
CA ALA A 214 -0.52 6.63 -9.80
C ALA A 214 0.60 6.36 -8.79
N CYS A 215 0.38 6.61 -7.50
CA CYS A 215 1.34 6.32 -6.44
C CYS A 215 1.64 4.81 -6.37
N ILE A 216 0.61 3.98 -6.26
CA ILE A 216 0.73 2.53 -6.15
C ILE A 216 1.37 1.94 -7.43
N ALA A 217 0.95 2.40 -8.61
CA ALA A 217 1.52 1.97 -9.89
C ALA A 217 2.97 2.40 -10.06
N GLY A 218 3.27 3.67 -9.73
CA GLY A 218 4.58 4.29 -9.82
C GLY A 218 5.60 3.66 -8.89
N GLY A 219 5.17 3.20 -7.71
CA GLY A 219 6.04 2.45 -6.78
C GLY A 219 6.62 1.18 -7.42
N ILE A 220 5.78 0.37 -8.06
CA ILE A 220 6.21 -0.83 -8.77
C ILE A 220 7.03 -0.47 -10.02
N ALA A 221 6.57 0.50 -10.80
CA ALA A 221 7.28 0.96 -11.98
C ALA A 221 8.70 1.45 -11.65
N GLY A 222 8.86 2.15 -10.52
CA GLY A 222 10.15 2.62 -10.04
C GLY A 222 11.12 1.48 -9.73
N ILE A 223 10.63 0.37 -9.16
CA ILE A 223 11.43 -0.84 -8.99
C ILE A 223 11.79 -1.46 -10.34
N LYS A 224 10.82 -1.58 -11.27
CA LYS A 224 11.01 -2.26 -12.56
C LYS A 224 11.99 -1.53 -13.49
N PHE A 225 11.88 -0.21 -13.57
CA PHE A 225 12.59 0.59 -14.56
C PHE A 225 13.77 1.38 -13.98
N GLY A 226 13.84 1.52 -12.65
CA GLY A 226 14.88 2.27 -11.96
C GLY A 226 14.70 3.79 -12.05
N LEU A 227 15.53 4.50 -11.28
CA LEU A 227 15.46 5.96 -11.12
C LEU A 227 15.68 6.71 -12.45
N GLU A 228 16.64 6.25 -13.27
CA GLU A 228 17.00 6.88 -14.55
C GLU A 228 15.89 6.81 -15.60
N ALA A 229 14.86 5.97 -15.40
CA ALA A 229 13.71 5.88 -16.28
C ALA A 229 12.63 6.94 -15.99
N ILE A 230 12.72 7.66 -14.86
CA ILE A 230 11.80 8.75 -14.53
C ILE A 230 12.11 9.95 -15.43
N PRO A 231 11.13 10.52 -16.14
CA PRO A 231 11.39 11.67 -17.00
C PRO A 231 11.96 12.86 -16.23
N ASN A 232 13.10 13.40 -16.65
CA ASN A 232 13.73 14.59 -16.04
C ASN A 232 12.83 15.85 -15.96
N ARG A 233 11.71 15.86 -16.66
CA ARG A 233 10.73 16.97 -16.65
C ARG A 233 9.68 16.85 -15.54
N TRP A 234 9.67 15.73 -14.80
CA TRP A 234 8.77 15.47 -13.67
C TRP A 234 9.42 15.90 -12.37
#